data_AF-A0A6S6SRX1-F1
#
_entry.id   AF-A0A6S6SRX1-F1
#
_cell.length_a   1.000
_cell.length_b   1.000
_cell.length_c   1.000
_cell.angle_alpha   90.00
_cell.angle_beta   90.00
_cell.angle_gamma   90.00
#
_symmetry.space_group_name_H-M   'P 1'
#
loop_
_entity.id
_entity.type
_entity.pdbx_description
1 polymer ?
#
loop_
_entity_poly.entity_id
_entity_poly.type
_entity_poly.pdbx_seq_one_letter_code
_entity_poly.pdbx_strand_id
1 'polypeptide(L)'
;MEFDYKFKGNSGVSSNNTSTDMSFSPDLNREPTFFVAKLQDSLNFREAMSALHDVVVSDMSFTPKDKSDYKAWLEGQESVWLAKLVAEKEKHQEQYDRVQKELNAIRSQEDTLLKPYYQAQRKYFDYLYKHDSDAWFVLDPVITVHPDEVFFECFSQDESSYGKLSCSYDTFKEIDEHSYGTTNIDYSEKLYDEFQKIRDYKETSFQIDPSGFEVQTELADDFKEEKIDLPD
;
A
#
# COMPACT_ATOMS: atom_id res chain seq x y z
N MET A 1 23.85 22.69 -19.02
CA MET A 1 22.87 21.65 -19.35
C MET A 1 21.88 22.26 -20.33
N GLU A 2 21.86 21.74 -21.55
CA GLU A 2 20.86 22.07 -22.57
C GLU A 2 19.76 21.03 -22.37
N PHE A 3 18.54 21.47 -22.03
CA PHE A 3 17.41 20.56 -21.81
C PHE A 3 16.60 20.49 -23.11
N ASP A 4 16.60 19.31 -23.76
CA ASP A 4 15.89 19.06 -25.02
C ASP A 4 14.55 18.37 -24.76
N TYR A 5 13.49 19.17 -24.67
CA TYR A 5 12.12 18.70 -24.39
C TYR A 5 11.38 18.38 -25.70
N LYS A 6 10.65 17.26 -25.72
CA LYS A 6 9.85 16.85 -26.89
C LYS A 6 8.43 16.47 -26.47
N PHE A 7 7.51 17.38 -26.71
CA PHE A 7 6.09 17.20 -26.37
C PHE A 7 5.30 16.67 -27.57
N LYS A 8 4.34 15.74 -27.36
CA LYS A 8 3.43 15.23 -28.43
C LYS A 8 2.44 16.29 -28.93
N GLY A 9 2.27 17.39 -28.19
CA GLY A 9 1.40 18.53 -28.45
C GLY A 9 1.65 19.69 -27.46
N ASN A 10 0.77 20.69 -27.43
CA ASN A 10 0.86 21.82 -26.49
C ASN A 10 -0.14 21.65 -25.34
N SER A 11 0.28 21.94 -24.11
CA SER A 11 -0.64 22.13 -22.99
C SER A 11 -1.51 23.37 -23.24
N GLY A 12 -2.80 23.30 -22.94
CA GLY A 12 -3.75 24.36 -23.27
C GLY A 12 -4.96 24.38 -22.34
N VAL A 13 -5.51 25.58 -22.16
CA VAL A 13 -6.71 25.82 -21.38
C VAL A 13 -7.76 26.41 -22.31
N SER A 14 -8.93 25.80 -22.38
CA SER A 14 -10.10 26.34 -23.08
C SER A 14 -11.24 26.51 -22.10
N SER A 15 -11.73 27.73 -21.95
CA SER A 15 -12.84 28.05 -21.05
C SER A 15 -14.04 28.59 -21.82
N ASN A 16 -15.23 28.25 -21.32
CA ASN A 16 -16.51 28.83 -21.72
C ASN A 16 -17.31 29.24 -20.47
N ASN A 17 -18.52 29.78 -20.63
CA ASN A 17 -19.33 30.28 -19.51
C ASN A 17 -19.79 29.19 -18.52
N THR A 18 -19.61 27.91 -18.84
CA THR A 18 -20.11 26.75 -18.06
C THR A 18 -19.03 25.72 -17.70
N SER A 19 -17.89 25.69 -18.40
CA SER A 19 -16.79 24.76 -18.12
C SER A 19 -15.44 25.38 -18.46
N THR A 20 -14.40 24.86 -17.83
CA THR A 20 -13.00 25.13 -18.19
C THR A 20 -12.30 23.79 -18.34
N ASP A 21 -11.80 23.53 -19.53
CA ASP A 21 -11.10 22.32 -19.91
C ASP A 21 -9.59 22.62 -19.96
N MET A 22 -8.79 21.76 -19.32
CA MET A 22 -7.34 21.86 -19.27
C MET A 22 -6.73 20.59 -19.87
N SER A 23 -5.73 20.75 -20.72
CA SER A 23 -5.00 19.66 -21.36
C SER A 23 -3.50 19.85 -21.13
N PHE A 24 -2.80 18.77 -20.82
CA PHE A 24 -1.36 18.77 -20.55
C PHE A 24 -0.66 17.82 -21.53
N SER A 25 0.48 18.25 -22.05
CA SER A 25 1.31 17.45 -22.95
C SER A 25 2.60 17.07 -22.23
N PRO A 26 2.86 15.77 -21.98
CA PRO A 26 4.06 15.33 -21.27
C PRO A 26 5.29 15.34 -22.20
N ASP A 27 6.47 15.47 -21.58
CA ASP A 27 7.75 15.36 -22.27
C ASP A 27 8.06 13.89 -22.59
N LEU A 28 8.24 13.58 -23.86
CA LEU A 28 8.51 12.24 -24.39
C LEU A 28 10.01 11.91 -24.42
N ASN A 29 10.89 12.87 -24.18
CA ASN A 29 12.34 12.68 -24.18
C ASN A 29 12.91 12.34 -22.80
N ARG A 30 12.07 12.10 -21.79
CA ARG A 30 12.55 11.74 -20.46
C ARG A 30 13.26 10.39 -20.49
N GLU A 31 14.55 10.40 -20.16
CA GLU A 31 15.32 9.18 -19.92
C GLU A 31 14.65 8.36 -18.80
N PRO A 32 14.62 7.03 -18.91
CA PRO A 32 14.03 6.20 -17.87
C PRO A 32 14.69 6.43 -16.51
N THR A 33 13.90 6.34 -15.44
CA THR A 33 14.37 6.49 -14.07
C THR A 33 15.21 5.28 -13.69
N PHE A 34 16.41 5.54 -13.16
CA PHE A 34 17.25 4.50 -12.57
C PHE A 34 17.98 5.05 -11.35
N PHE A 35 18.27 4.17 -10.41
CA PHE A 35 18.96 4.50 -9.18
C PHE A 35 19.65 3.26 -8.65
N VAL A 36 20.96 3.32 -8.45
CA VAL A 36 21.76 2.21 -7.93
C VAL A 36 22.51 2.71 -6.70
N ALA A 37 22.29 2.05 -5.57
CA ALA A 37 23.00 2.36 -4.34
C ALA A 37 23.04 1.15 -3.41
N LYS A 38 23.89 1.21 -2.39
CA LYS A 38 23.85 0.26 -1.27
C LYS A 38 23.04 0.84 -0.11
N LEU A 39 22.31 -0.03 0.60
CA LEU A 39 21.63 0.39 1.83
C LEU A 39 22.62 0.62 2.96
N GLN A 40 22.54 1.80 3.59
CA GLN A 40 23.29 2.13 4.80
C GLN A 40 22.47 1.81 6.04
N ASP A 41 21.18 2.18 6.04
CA ASP A 41 20.27 1.96 7.17
C ASP A 41 19.29 0.80 6.89
N SER A 42 19.86 -0.39 6.77
CA SER A 42 19.18 -1.59 6.27
C SER A 42 17.99 -2.03 7.14
N LEU A 43 18.09 -1.92 8.47
CA LEU A 43 17.02 -2.36 9.37
C LEU A 43 15.84 -1.39 9.35
N ASN A 44 16.07 -0.08 9.44
CA ASN A 44 14.98 0.89 9.39
C ASN A 44 14.30 0.87 8.02
N PHE A 45 15.08 0.72 6.94
CA PHE A 45 14.53 0.54 5.60
C PHE A 45 13.62 -0.68 5.51
N ARG A 46 14.07 -1.85 6.03
CA ARG A 46 13.26 -3.07 6.06
C ARG A 46 11.94 -2.86 6.80
N GLU A 47 11.98 -2.37 8.04
CA GLU A 47 10.75 -2.19 8.84
C GLU A 47 9.79 -1.18 8.18
N ALA A 48 10.33 -0.13 7.55
CA ALA A 48 9.53 0.84 6.83
C ALA A 48 8.88 0.26 5.57
N MET A 49 9.61 -0.53 4.78
CA MET A 49 9.06 -1.27 3.65
C MET A 49 8.02 -2.31 4.09
N SER A 50 8.22 -2.95 5.25
CA SER A 50 7.22 -3.85 5.83
C SER A 50 5.93 -3.11 6.20
N ALA A 51 6.03 -1.91 6.77
CA ALA A 51 4.86 -1.11 7.08
C ALA A 51 4.14 -0.64 5.81
N LEU A 52 4.88 -0.33 4.74
CA LEU A 52 4.29 0.00 3.45
C LEU A 52 3.57 -1.21 2.83
N HIS A 53 4.13 -2.42 2.95
CA HIS A 53 3.48 -3.66 2.53
C HIS A 53 2.10 -3.85 3.16
N ASP A 54 1.97 -3.63 4.47
CA ASP A 54 0.70 -3.76 5.18
C ASP A 54 -0.38 -2.81 4.62
N VAL A 55 0.03 -1.66 4.06
CA VAL A 55 -0.88 -0.76 3.34
C VAL A 55 -1.24 -1.35 1.98
N VAL A 56 -0.24 -1.80 1.19
CA VAL A 56 -0.44 -2.38 -0.15
C VAL A 56 -1.44 -3.53 -0.10
N VAL A 57 -1.31 -4.47 0.83
CA VAL A 57 -2.16 -5.67 0.91
C VAL A 57 -3.46 -5.47 1.69
N SER A 58 -3.67 -4.30 2.29
CA SER A 58 -4.90 -4.04 3.06
C SER A 58 -6.12 -4.01 2.12
N ASP A 59 -7.13 -4.82 2.42
CA ASP A 59 -8.36 -4.95 1.62
C ASP A 59 -9.64 -4.70 2.44
N MET A 60 -9.51 -4.11 3.65
CA MET A 60 -10.58 -3.95 4.65
C MET A 60 -11.33 -5.25 5.01
N SER A 61 -10.87 -6.42 4.56
CA SER A 61 -11.50 -7.70 4.88
C SER A 61 -11.28 -8.02 6.35
N PHE A 62 -12.37 -8.03 7.12
CA PHE A 62 -12.32 -8.44 8.52
C PHE A 62 -11.93 -9.92 8.61
N THR A 63 -10.70 -10.19 9.06
CA THR A 63 -10.26 -11.53 9.40
C THR A 63 -10.52 -11.79 10.89
N PRO A 64 -11.50 -12.64 11.26
CA PRO A 64 -11.76 -12.94 12.66
C PRO A 64 -10.54 -13.61 13.29
N LYS A 65 -10.07 -13.05 14.43
CA LYS A 65 -8.97 -13.67 15.20
C LYS A 65 -9.31 -15.11 15.53
N ASP A 66 -8.37 -16.02 15.29
CA ASP A 66 -8.47 -17.39 15.78
C ASP A 66 -8.48 -17.36 17.32
N LYS A 67 -9.56 -17.87 17.90
CA LYS A 67 -9.78 -17.92 19.35
C LYS A 67 -9.85 -19.36 19.84
N SER A 68 -9.36 -20.33 19.07
CA SER A 68 -9.43 -21.76 19.41
C SER A 68 -8.78 -22.07 20.75
N ASP A 69 -7.54 -21.62 20.95
CA ASP A 69 -6.79 -21.81 22.20
C ASP A 69 -7.42 -21.07 23.39
N TYR A 70 -7.91 -19.85 23.16
CA TYR A 70 -8.62 -19.09 24.18
C TYR A 70 -9.93 -19.76 24.59
N LYS A 71 -10.71 -20.29 23.64
CA LYS A 71 -11.95 -21.03 23.91
C LYS A 71 -11.68 -22.32 24.69
N ALA A 72 -10.64 -23.07 24.31
CA ALA A 72 -10.23 -24.29 25.02
C ALA A 72 -9.74 -24.00 26.45
N TRP A 73 -9.01 -22.90 26.65
CA TRP A 73 -8.61 -22.44 27.98
C TRP A 73 -9.81 -21.96 28.82
N LEU A 74 -10.78 -21.28 28.20
CA LEU A 74 -11.97 -20.74 28.85
C LEU A 74 -12.89 -21.85 29.41
N GLU A 75 -13.06 -22.95 28.67
CA GLU A 75 -13.83 -24.13 29.12
C GLU A 75 -13.27 -24.74 30.42
N GLY A 76 -11.95 -24.65 30.64
CA GLY A 76 -11.32 -25.15 31.87
C GLY A 76 -11.42 -24.22 33.09
N GLN A 77 -11.69 -22.92 32.88
CA GLN A 77 -11.81 -21.89 33.94
C GLN A 77 -13.27 -21.51 34.25
N GLU A 78 -14.22 -21.95 33.42
CA GLU A 78 -15.61 -21.49 33.40
C GLU A 78 -16.30 -21.59 34.78
N SER A 79 -16.12 -22.70 35.49
CA SER A 79 -16.88 -22.98 36.72
C SER A 79 -16.55 -22.06 37.90
N VAL A 80 -15.33 -21.53 37.98
CA VAL A 80 -14.89 -20.65 39.10
C VAL A 80 -15.21 -19.18 38.80
N TRP A 81 -15.12 -18.77 37.54
CA TRP A 81 -15.35 -17.39 37.13
C TRP A 81 -16.84 -17.08 36.91
N LEU A 82 -17.64 -18.05 36.46
CA LEU A 82 -19.10 -17.89 36.30
C LEU A 82 -19.77 -17.45 37.61
N ALA A 83 -19.40 -18.02 38.75
CA ALA A 83 -19.98 -17.66 40.04
C ALA A 83 -19.67 -16.21 40.46
N LYS A 84 -18.48 -15.69 40.12
CA LYS A 84 -18.04 -14.32 40.45
C LYS A 84 -18.60 -13.30 39.46
N LEU A 85 -18.61 -13.65 38.16
CA LEU A 85 -19.19 -12.85 37.08
C LEU A 85 -20.69 -12.68 37.22
N VAL A 86 -21.43 -13.71 37.65
CA VAL A 86 -22.89 -13.59 37.86
C VAL A 86 -23.21 -12.53 38.92
N ALA A 87 -22.41 -12.42 39.99
CA ALA A 87 -22.61 -11.43 41.05
C ALA A 87 -22.23 -9.99 40.65
N GLU A 88 -21.25 -9.81 39.76
CA GLU A 88 -20.85 -8.48 39.25
C GLU A 88 -21.66 -8.04 38.02
N LYS A 89 -22.09 -8.99 37.18
CA LYS A 89 -22.92 -8.75 35.99
C LYS A 89 -24.21 -8.05 36.37
N GLU A 90 -24.89 -8.47 37.44
CA GLU A 90 -26.13 -7.81 37.89
C GLU A 90 -25.97 -6.30 38.14
N LYS A 91 -24.78 -5.83 38.55
CA LYS A 91 -24.53 -4.40 38.82
C LYS A 91 -24.39 -3.56 37.55
N HIS A 92 -23.93 -4.15 36.45
CA HIS A 92 -23.63 -3.43 35.20
C HIS A 92 -24.46 -3.89 34.00
N GLN A 93 -25.30 -4.91 34.16
CA GLN A 93 -26.10 -5.51 33.09
C GLN A 93 -27.00 -4.47 32.42
N GLU A 94 -27.68 -3.63 33.19
CA GLU A 94 -28.55 -2.58 32.65
C GLU A 94 -27.78 -1.55 31.82
N GLN A 95 -26.58 -1.17 32.28
CA GLN A 95 -25.71 -0.24 31.54
C GLN A 95 -25.18 -0.89 30.26
N TYR A 96 -24.76 -2.15 30.35
CA TYR A 96 -24.30 -2.93 29.20
C TYR A 96 -25.41 -3.07 28.15
N ASP A 97 -26.61 -3.48 28.55
CA ASP A 97 -27.74 -3.68 27.65
C ASP A 97 -28.16 -2.36 26.99
N ARG A 98 -28.11 -1.25 27.73
CA ARG A 98 -28.36 0.09 27.18
C ARG A 98 -27.33 0.46 26.12
N VAL A 99 -26.04 0.41 26.46
CA VAL A 99 -24.95 0.79 25.53
C VAL A 99 -24.95 -0.13 24.31
N GLN A 100 -25.17 -1.43 24.49
CA GLN A 100 -25.26 -2.38 23.39
C GLN A 100 -26.44 -2.09 22.47
N LYS A 101 -27.59 -1.71 23.04
CA LYS A 101 -28.78 -1.31 22.25
C LYS A 101 -28.53 -0.02 21.47
N GLU A 102 -27.93 0.98 22.08
CA GLU A 102 -27.54 2.24 21.42
C GLU A 102 -26.53 1.97 20.30
N LEU A 103 -25.49 1.18 20.57
CA LEU A 103 -24.48 0.80 19.58
C LEU A 103 -25.09 0.05 18.39
N ASN A 104 -25.98 -0.91 18.66
CA ASN A 104 -26.66 -1.66 17.60
C ASN A 104 -27.59 -0.76 16.77
N ALA A 105 -28.25 0.22 17.40
CA ALA A 105 -29.07 1.19 16.69
C ALA A 105 -28.23 2.10 15.78
N ILE A 106 -27.09 2.59 16.28
CA ILE A 106 -26.13 3.40 15.49
C ILE A 106 -25.59 2.59 14.31
N ARG A 107 -25.11 1.37 14.54
CA ARG A 107 -24.61 0.48 13.48
C ARG A 107 -25.67 0.20 12.42
N SER A 108 -26.92 -0.04 12.83
CA SER A 108 -28.02 -0.24 11.87
C SER A 108 -28.31 1.01 11.04
N GLN A 109 -28.14 2.21 11.60
CA GLN A 109 -28.29 3.46 10.87
C GLN A 109 -27.13 3.67 9.90
N GLU A 110 -25.90 3.45 10.36
CA GLU A 110 -24.67 3.49 9.55
C GLU A 110 -24.76 2.55 8.36
N ASP A 111 -25.11 1.28 8.59
CA ASP A 111 -25.31 0.29 7.52
C ASP A 111 -26.34 0.75 6.50
N THR A 112 -27.44 1.36 6.96
CA THR A 112 -28.49 1.86 6.06
C THR A 112 -27.99 3.02 5.20
N LEU A 113 -27.22 3.94 5.78
CA LEU A 113 -26.65 5.10 5.09
C LEU A 113 -25.55 4.71 4.09
N LEU A 114 -24.69 3.76 4.47
CA LEU A 114 -23.56 3.33 3.65
C LEU A 114 -23.92 2.27 2.61
N LYS A 115 -25.08 1.59 2.75
CA LYS A 115 -25.52 0.55 1.81
C LYS A 115 -25.49 0.97 0.33
N PRO A 116 -25.96 2.16 -0.09
CA PRO A 116 -25.88 2.57 -1.49
C PRO A 116 -24.43 2.72 -1.98
N TYR A 117 -23.52 3.22 -1.13
CA TYR A 117 -22.09 3.34 -1.44
C TYR A 117 -21.47 1.96 -1.67
N TYR A 118 -21.63 1.02 -0.73
CA TYR A 118 -21.08 -0.33 -0.86
C TYR A 118 -21.69 -1.11 -2.04
N GLN A 119 -22.96 -0.85 -2.38
CA GLN A 119 -23.58 -1.43 -3.58
C GLN A 119 -22.98 -0.86 -4.88
N ALA A 120 -22.72 0.45 -4.93
CA ALA A 120 -22.08 1.09 -6.08
C ALA A 120 -20.63 0.63 -6.25
N GLN A 121 -19.87 0.59 -5.15
CA GLN A 121 -18.50 0.06 -5.11
C GLN A 121 -18.46 -1.38 -5.63
N ARG A 122 -19.30 -2.27 -5.11
CA ARG A 122 -19.38 -3.66 -5.59
C ARG A 122 -19.71 -3.74 -7.08
N LYS A 123 -20.64 -2.93 -7.56
CA LYS A 123 -21.02 -2.90 -8.99
C LYS A 123 -19.85 -2.45 -9.88
N TYR A 124 -19.03 -1.52 -9.41
CA TYR A 124 -17.83 -1.07 -10.11
C TYR A 124 -16.78 -2.18 -10.21
N PHE A 125 -16.42 -2.81 -9.09
CA PHE A 125 -15.48 -3.94 -9.09
C PHE A 125 -16.02 -5.16 -9.88
N ASP A 126 -17.32 -5.46 -9.78
CA ASP A 126 -17.98 -6.50 -10.60
C ASP A 126 -17.90 -6.19 -12.11
N TYR A 127 -17.86 -4.90 -12.48
CA TYR A 127 -17.69 -4.46 -13.87
C TYR A 127 -16.23 -4.61 -14.31
N LEU A 128 -15.27 -4.12 -13.52
CA LEU A 128 -13.83 -4.28 -13.78
C LEU A 128 -13.50 -5.77 -13.98
N TYR A 129 -13.91 -6.64 -13.06
CA TYR A 129 -13.70 -8.09 -13.18
C TYR A 129 -14.14 -8.71 -14.52
N LYS A 130 -15.19 -8.17 -15.13
CA LYS A 130 -15.78 -8.71 -16.37
C LYS A 130 -15.20 -8.10 -17.64
N HIS A 131 -14.71 -6.86 -17.57
CA HIS A 131 -14.34 -6.06 -18.74
C HIS A 131 -12.84 -5.81 -18.85
N ASP A 132 -12.16 -5.73 -17.71
CA ASP A 132 -10.73 -5.46 -17.62
C ASP A 132 -10.22 -6.02 -16.28
N SER A 133 -9.90 -7.32 -16.28
CA SER A 133 -9.33 -7.98 -15.11
C SER A 133 -7.99 -7.37 -14.71
N ASP A 134 -7.27 -6.81 -15.66
CA ASP A 134 -5.92 -6.28 -15.48
C ASP A 134 -6.01 -4.88 -14.85
N ALA A 135 -7.06 -4.11 -15.14
CA ALA A 135 -7.40 -2.87 -14.43
C ALA A 135 -7.67 -3.06 -12.92
N TRP A 136 -8.00 -4.27 -12.47
CA TRP A 136 -8.07 -4.58 -11.03
C TRP A 136 -6.68 -4.51 -10.39
N PHE A 137 -5.62 -4.84 -11.14
CA PHE A 137 -4.23 -4.91 -10.65
C PHE A 137 -3.44 -3.58 -10.83
N VAL A 138 -4.09 -2.46 -11.18
CA VAL A 138 -3.39 -1.22 -11.61
C VAL A 138 -2.80 -0.37 -10.48
N LEU A 139 -2.89 -0.80 -9.22
CA LEU A 139 -2.42 -0.02 -8.07
C LEU A 139 -1.06 -0.46 -7.55
N ASP A 140 -0.23 -0.92 -8.46
CA ASP A 140 1.16 -1.24 -8.15
C ASP A 140 1.89 -0.02 -7.58
N PRO A 141 2.65 -0.19 -6.50
CA PRO A 141 3.45 0.87 -5.92
C PRO A 141 4.35 1.55 -6.96
N VAL A 142 4.44 2.86 -6.85
CA VAL A 142 5.32 3.67 -7.68
C VAL A 142 6.53 4.10 -6.87
N ILE A 143 7.71 4.05 -7.48
CA ILE A 143 8.93 4.63 -6.93
C ILE A 143 9.26 5.89 -7.70
N THR A 144 9.56 6.95 -6.97
CA THR A 144 10.11 8.18 -7.52
C THR A 144 11.52 8.43 -7.00
N VAL A 145 12.44 8.68 -7.93
CA VAL A 145 13.79 9.18 -7.65
C VAL A 145 13.74 10.70 -7.84
N HIS A 146 13.70 11.44 -6.74
CA HIS A 146 13.67 12.90 -6.71
C HIS A 146 15.04 13.46 -6.32
N PRO A 147 15.43 14.69 -6.73
CA PRO A 147 16.72 15.29 -6.35
C PRO A 147 17.04 15.37 -4.85
N ASP A 148 16.05 15.21 -3.97
CA ASP A 148 16.21 15.30 -2.52
C ASP A 148 15.94 13.98 -1.77
N GLU A 149 15.16 13.07 -2.36
CA GLU A 149 14.72 11.82 -1.72
C GLU A 149 14.36 10.76 -2.76
N VAL A 150 14.42 9.49 -2.35
CA VAL A 150 13.76 8.38 -3.05
C VAL A 150 12.52 8.04 -2.26
N PHE A 151 11.35 7.99 -2.91
CA PHE A 151 10.12 7.67 -2.21
C PHE A 151 9.25 6.67 -2.95
N PHE A 152 8.48 5.93 -2.18
CA PHE A 152 7.58 4.87 -2.60
C PHE A 152 6.16 5.27 -2.26
N GLU A 153 5.25 5.17 -3.21
CA GLU A 153 3.83 5.49 -3.00
C GLU A 153 2.98 4.29 -3.41
N CYS A 154 1.93 4.02 -2.65
CA CYS A 154 1.00 2.95 -2.96
C CYS A 154 -0.40 3.28 -2.48
N PHE A 155 -1.39 2.62 -3.09
CA PHE A 155 -2.73 2.53 -2.55
C PHE A 155 -2.94 1.14 -1.95
N SER A 156 -3.86 1.04 -1.00
CA SER A 156 -4.36 -0.25 -0.55
C SER A 156 -5.21 -0.92 -1.65
N GLN A 157 -5.36 -2.25 -1.60
CA GLN A 157 -6.15 -3.01 -2.60
C GLN A 157 -7.60 -2.52 -2.73
N ASP A 158 -8.15 -1.98 -1.65
CA ASP A 158 -9.49 -1.43 -1.59
C ASP A 158 -9.56 0.08 -1.89
N GLU A 159 -8.45 0.70 -2.28
CA GLU A 159 -8.28 2.14 -2.58
C GLU A 159 -8.63 3.08 -1.41
N SER A 160 -8.79 2.56 -0.19
CA SER A 160 -9.23 3.35 0.96
C SER A 160 -8.09 4.11 1.64
N SER A 161 -6.86 3.65 1.45
CA SER A 161 -5.66 4.16 2.11
C SER A 161 -4.55 4.46 1.10
N TYR A 162 -3.79 5.49 1.38
CA TYR A 162 -2.60 5.89 0.62
C TYR A 162 -1.38 5.87 1.55
N GLY A 163 -0.32 5.21 1.11
CA GLY A 163 0.96 5.15 1.79
C GLY A 163 2.03 5.90 0.99
N LYS A 164 2.83 6.72 1.68
CA LYS A 164 4.07 7.28 1.15
C LYS A 164 5.22 7.00 2.11
N LEU A 165 6.24 6.31 1.63
CA LEU A 165 7.50 6.12 2.32
C LEU A 165 8.58 6.97 1.65
N SER A 166 9.10 7.96 2.38
CA SER A 166 10.22 8.79 1.95
C SER A 166 11.54 8.31 2.55
N CYS A 167 12.54 8.09 1.70
CA CYS A 167 13.91 7.77 2.09
C CYS A 167 14.84 8.92 1.71
N SER A 168 15.50 9.52 2.71
CA SER A 168 16.60 10.47 2.46
C SER A 168 17.75 9.76 1.74
N TYR A 169 18.54 10.50 0.95
CA TYR A 169 19.77 9.94 0.39
C TYR A 169 20.76 9.42 1.45
N ASP A 170 20.68 9.91 2.69
CA ASP A 170 21.49 9.41 3.82
C ASP A 170 21.14 7.97 4.24
N THR A 171 19.99 7.43 3.80
CA THR A 171 19.60 6.02 3.97
C THR A 171 20.45 5.10 3.09
N PHE A 172 21.13 5.66 2.08
CA PHE A 172 21.92 4.96 1.09
C PHE A 172 23.40 5.36 1.18
N LYS A 173 24.28 4.49 0.68
CA LYS A 173 25.73 4.71 0.52
C LYS A 173 26.15 4.21 -0.86
N GLU A 174 27.30 4.66 -1.35
CA GLU A 174 27.81 4.25 -2.67
C GLU A 174 26.75 4.43 -3.78
N ILE A 175 26.15 5.63 -3.83
CA ILE A 175 25.18 5.99 -4.87
C ILE A 175 25.95 6.19 -6.17
N ASP A 176 25.64 5.36 -7.18
CA ASP A 176 26.20 5.43 -8.53
C ASP A 176 25.44 6.46 -9.38
N GLU A 177 25.59 6.41 -10.71
CA GLU A 177 24.82 7.26 -11.62
C GLU A 177 23.31 6.99 -11.45
N HIS A 178 22.50 8.05 -11.49
CA HIS A 178 21.04 7.97 -11.34
C HIS A 178 20.33 8.97 -12.25
N SER A 179 19.09 8.64 -12.62
CA SER A 179 18.19 9.50 -13.40
C SER A 179 16.90 9.73 -12.63
N TYR A 180 16.45 11.00 -12.59
CA TYR A 180 15.24 11.39 -11.87
C TYR A 180 13.97 11.04 -12.64
N GLY A 181 12.95 10.60 -11.91
CA GLY A 181 11.61 10.35 -12.43
C GLY A 181 10.88 9.30 -11.61
N THR A 182 9.82 8.73 -12.18
CA THR A 182 8.92 7.80 -11.51
C THR A 182 8.78 6.53 -12.34
N THR A 183 8.82 5.36 -11.68
CA THR A 183 8.56 4.06 -12.30
C THR A 183 7.63 3.24 -11.41
N ASN A 184 6.83 2.37 -12.02
CA ASN A 184 5.99 1.41 -11.31
C ASN A 184 6.75 0.10 -11.13
N ILE A 185 6.39 -0.66 -10.11
CA ILE A 185 6.96 -1.98 -9.83
C ILE A 185 5.81 -2.90 -9.41
N ASP A 186 5.74 -4.09 -10.02
CA ASP A 186 4.89 -5.17 -9.51
C ASP A 186 5.24 -5.36 -8.03
N TYR A 187 4.31 -5.26 -7.08
CA TYR A 187 4.65 -5.52 -5.69
C TYR A 187 4.15 -6.91 -5.32
N SER A 188 5.01 -7.90 -5.51
CA SER A 188 4.67 -9.28 -5.18
C SER A 188 4.96 -9.63 -3.71
N GLU A 189 4.26 -10.66 -3.20
CA GLU A 189 4.57 -11.28 -1.90
C GLU A 189 6.04 -11.77 -1.84
N LYS A 190 6.61 -12.15 -2.98
CA LYS A 190 8.01 -12.57 -3.09
C LYS A 190 8.97 -11.41 -2.85
N LEU A 191 8.67 -10.22 -3.40
CA LEU A 191 9.48 -9.03 -3.14
C LEU A 191 9.51 -8.69 -1.66
N TYR A 192 8.34 -8.76 -1.02
CA TYR A 192 8.22 -8.57 0.43
C TYR A 192 9.12 -9.55 1.21
N ASP A 193 9.09 -10.83 0.84
CA ASP A 193 9.94 -11.86 1.46
C ASP A 193 11.44 -11.56 1.30
N GLU A 194 11.87 -10.96 0.19
CA GLU A 194 13.26 -10.52 0.01
C GLU A 194 13.63 -9.36 0.93
N PHE A 195 12.74 -8.37 1.11
CA PHE A 195 12.97 -7.32 2.11
C PHE A 195 13.12 -7.93 3.52
N GLN A 196 12.35 -8.97 3.86
CA GLN A 196 12.49 -9.67 5.13
C GLN A 196 13.85 -10.35 5.33
N LYS A 197 14.62 -10.60 4.26
CA LYS A 197 15.98 -11.17 4.33
C LYS A 197 17.07 -10.14 4.59
N ILE A 198 16.76 -8.84 4.51
CA ILE A 198 17.72 -7.76 4.80
C ILE A 198 18.24 -7.85 6.24
N ARG A 199 19.56 -7.74 6.42
CA ARG A 199 20.25 -7.80 7.72
C ARG A 199 21.26 -6.65 7.81
N ASP A 200 21.53 -6.20 9.03
CA ASP A 200 22.51 -5.15 9.34
C ASP A 200 23.97 -5.56 9.07
N TYR A 201 24.28 -6.85 9.20
CA TYR A 201 25.62 -7.39 8.97
C TYR A 201 25.90 -7.79 7.51
N LYS A 202 24.94 -7.61 6.59
CA LYS A 202 25.11 -7.91 5.15
C LYS A 202 25.00 -6.64 4.33
N GLU A 203 25.79 -6.55 3.26
CA GLU A 203 25.56 -5.52 2.26
C GLU A 203 24.35 -5.89 1.41
N THR A 204 23.49 -4.91 1.14
CA THR A 204 22.32 -5.03 0.27
C THR A 204 22.43 -3.96 -0.80
N SER A 205 22.47 -4.36 -2.06
CA SER A 205 22.35 -3.43 -3.18
C SER A 205 20.87 -3.23 -3.51
N PHE A 206 20.54 -1.98 -3.80
CA PHE A 206 19.22 -1.50 -4.14
C PHE A 206 19.30 -0.88 -5.53
N GLN A 207 18.66 -1.52 -6.51
CA GLN A 207 18.73 -1.12 -7.91
C GLN A 207 17.32 -0.93 -8.50
N ILE A 208 17.09 0.27 -9.01
CA ILE A 208 15.93 0.63 -9.82
C ILE A 208 16.43 0.77 -11.26
N ASP A 209 15.85 0.02 -12.19
CA ASP A 209 16.22 0.01 -13.61
C ASP A 209 14.98 0.25 -14.49
N PRO A 210 15.12 0.87 -15.69
CA PRO A 210 14.06 0.95 -16.71
C PRO A 210 13.30 -0.35 -16.98
N SER A 211 13.96 -1.50 -16.81
CA SER A 211 13.42 -2.84 -17.04
C SER A 211 12.74 -3.45 -15.82
N GLY A 212 12.86 -2.85 -14.63
CA GLY A 212 12.32 -3.41 -13.39
C GLY A 212 13.13 -3.05 -12.14
N PHE A 213 12.76 -3.67 -11.02
CA PHE A 213 13.39 -3.48 -9.71
C PHE A 213 14.21 -4.69 -9.30
N GLU A 214 15.41 -4.50 -8.76
CA GLU A 214 16.30 -5.59 -8.37
C GLU A 214 16.89 -5.36 -6.97
N VAL A 215 16.84 -6.40 -6.15
CA VAL A 215 17.46 -6.44 -4.82
C VAL A 215 18.45 -7.59 -4.79
N GLN A 216 19.73 -7.29 -4.57
CA GLN A 216 20.76 -8.32 -4.40
C GLN A 216 21.33 -8.28 -2.98
N THR A 217 21.39 -9.44 -2.36
CA THR A 217 22.00 -9.63 -1.04
C THR A 217 23.09 -10.70 -1.15
N GLU A 218 24.28 -10.47 -0.59
CA GLU A 218 25.50 -11.31 -0.78
C GLU A 218 25.36 -12.84 -0.54
N LEU A 219 24.27 -13.32 0.06
CA LEU A 219 24.03 -14.73 0.43
C LEU A 219 22.63 -15.24 0.05
N ALA A 220 21.89 -14.47 -0.76
CA ALA A 220 20.59 -14.86 -1.30
C ALA A 220 20.67 -14.85 -2.84
N ASP A 221 19.78 -15.59 -3.50
CA ASP A 221 19.67 -15.54 -4.95
C ASP A 221 19.21 -14.14 -5.39
N ASP A 222 19.70 -13.66 -6.54
CA ASP A 222 19.30 -12.38 -7.13
C ASP A 222 17.79 -12.39 -7.39
N PHE A 223 17.06 -11.38 -6.88
CA PHE A 223 15.63 -11.22 -7.13
C PHE A 223 15.37 -9.97 -7.95
N LYS A 224 14.73 -10.19 -9.10
CA LYS A 224 14.34 -9.14 -10.04
C LYS A 224 12.84 -9.21 -10.29
N GLU A 225 12.21 -8.05 -10.21
CA GLU A 225 10.81 -7.83 -10.46
C GLU A 225 10.63 -6.99 -11.71
N GLU A 226 9.75 -7.42 -12.61
CA GLU A 226 9.58 -6.80 -13.91
C GLU A 226 8.68 -5.57 -13.83
N LYS A 227 8.98 -4.56 -14.65
CA LYS A 227 8.09 -3.41 -14.81
C LYS A 227 6.81 -3.85 -15.53
N ILE A 228 5.65 -3.40 -15.05
CA ILE A 228 4.37 -3.59 -15.73
C ILE A 228 4.04 -2.36 -16.58
N ASP A 229 3.53 -2.60 -17.79
CA ASP A 229 2.96 -1.56 -18.64
C ASP A 229 1.56 -1.20 -18.14
N LEU A 230 1.38 0.07 -17.75
CA LEU A 230 0.06 0.59 -17.40
C LEU A 230 -0.85 0.61 -18.64
N PRO A 231 -2.13 0.23 -18.53
CA PRO A 231 -3.10 0.40 -19.61
C PRO A 231 -3.28 1.90 -19.95
N ASP A 232 -3.46 2.19 -21.24
CA ASP A 232 -3.68 3.55 -21.80
C ASP A 232 -4.91 4.28 -21.22
#